data_AF-A0A9P1MBP3-F1
#
_entry.id   AF-A0A9P1MBP3-F1
#
_cell.length_a   1.000
_cell.length_b   1.000
_cell.length_c   1.000
_cell.angle_alpha   90.00
_cell.angle_beta   90.00
_cell.angle_gamma   90.00
#
_symmetry.space_group_name_H-M   'P 1'
#
loop_
_entity.id
_entity.type
_entity.pdbx_description
1 polymer ?
#
loop_
_entity_poly.entity_id
_entity_poly.type
_entity_poly.pdbx_seq_one_letter_code
_entity_poly.pdbx_strand_id
1 'polypeptide(L)'
;MGASVAASYQETMAVGIVPGRYGRCVNIWATSSLPEEPHAELGQMIKYLADNKGRHLLQDYIKVELEKKERIVWQNEGILVVVPWWAVWPFEVLVIPKRHVRALVDFTEEERLQFAEAIQEVTRRYDNLFQCSFPYSSGIHQAPLDGSAEEVNSSYLHMHFYPPLLRSSTVKKFQVGYEMLAEPQRDITPEQAAARLRECGGELYRKAL
;
A
#
# COMPACT_ATOMS: atom_id res chain seq x y z
N MET A 1 24.45 -21.61 37.17
CA MET A 1 23.23 -20.88 36.74
C MET A 1 23.69 -19.56 36.15
N GLY A 2 23.75 -19.45 34.83
CA GLY A 2 24.03 -18.19 34.14
C GLY A 2 23.08 -18.14 32.95
N ALA A 3 21.95 -17.44 33.13
CA ALA A 3 20.98 -17.24 32.07
C ALA A 3 21.55 -16.22 31.08
N SER A 4 21.95 -16.70 29.91
CA SER A 4 22.17 -15.89 28.72
C SER A 4 20.80 -15.41 28.24
N VAL A 5 20.54 -14.11 28.36
CA VAL A 5 19.42 -13.47 27.68
C VAL A 5 19.93 -13.10 26.29
N ALA A 6 19.67 -13.98 25.31
CA ALA A 6 19.80 -13.63 23.91
C ALA A 6 18.65 -12.67 23.57
N ALA A 7 18.95 -11.38 23.43
CA ALA A 7 18.02 -10.44 22.82
C ALA A 7 17.93 -10.80 21.33
N SER A 8 16.80 -11.37 20.91
CA SER A 8 16.45 -11.53 19.50
C SER A 8 16.14 -10.14 18.94
N TYR A 9 16.99 -9.66 18.03
CA TYR A 9 16.81 -8.40 17.32
C TYR A 9 15.75 -8.61 16.22
N GLN A 10 14.79 -7.69 16.09
CA GLN A 10 13.73 -7.76 15.07
C GLN A 10 14.01 -6.74 13.98
N GLU A 11 14.71 -7.11 12.90
CA GLU A 11 14.93 -6.18 11.79
C GLU A 11 13.69 -6.07 10.89
N THR A 12 13.15 -4.86 10.73
CA THR A 12 12.05 -4.56 9.79
C THR A 12 12.48 -3.46 8.83
N MET A 13 12.24 -3.66 7.52
CA MET A 13 12.44 -2.63 6.51
C MET A 13 11.12 -1.91 6.21
N ALA A 14 11.07 -0.62 6.50
CA ALA A 14 10.08 0.29 5.93
C ALA A 14 10.72 1.02 4.75
N VAL A 15 10.18 0.82 3.54
CA VAL A 15 10.62 1.54 2.33
C VAL A 15 9.69 2.73 2.15
N GLY A 16 10.20 3.95 2.26
CA GLY A 16 9.47 5.17 1.94
C GLY A 16 9.93 5.75 0.61
N ILE A 17 9.03 5.90 -0.36
CA ILE A 17 9.31 6.55 -1.65
C ILE A 17 8.55 7.87 -1.70
N VAL A 18 9.30 8.97 -1.82
CA VAL A 18 8.78 10.32 -2.05
C VAL A 18 9.33 10.83 -3.39
N PRO A 19 8.48 11.16 -4.38
CA PRO A 19 8.93 11.65 -5.66
C PRO A 19 9.50 13.06 -5.52
N GLY A 20 10.83 13.19 -5.67
CA GLY A 20 11.54 14.46 -5.76
C GLY A 20 11.69 14.94 -7.22
N ARG A 21 11.87 16.25 -7.42
CA ARG A 21 12.08 16.94 -8.72
C ARG A 21 13.22 16.37 -9.60
N TYR A 22 14.05 15.46 -9.07
CA TYR A 22 15.21 14.86 -9.74
C TYR A 22 15.32 13.32 -9.59
N GLY A 23 14.20 12.61 -9.38
CA GLY A 23 14.21 11.13 -9.42
C GLY A 23 14.96 10.44 -8.27
N ARG A 24 15.08 11.09 -7.11
CA ARG A 24 15.55 10.53 -5.83
C ARG A 24 14.58 11.06 -4.75
N CYS A 25 14.08 10.29 -3.80
CA CYS A 25 14.75 9.27 -3.00
C CYS A 25 13.82 8.09 -2.66
N VAL A 26 14.29 6.88 -2.95
CA VAL A 26 13.88 5.71 -2.15
C VAL A 26 14.68 5.81 -0.86
N ASN A 27 14.01 6.06 0.25
CA ASN A 27 14.61 5.96 1.58
C ASN A 27 14.24 4.58 2.14
N ILE A 28 15.25 3.74 2.34
CA ILE A 28 15.07 2.45 3.03
C ILE A 28 15.50 2.68 4.46
N TRP A 29 14.56 2.61 5.39
CA TRP A 29 14.85 2.69 6.81
C TRP A 29 14.73 1.28 7.39
N ALA A 30 15.85 0.76 7.86
CA ALA A 30 15.90 -0.49 8.60
C ALA A 30 15.95 -0.15 10.09
N THR A 31 14.97 -0.64 10.84
CA THR A 31 14.86 -0.46 12.28
C THR A 31 15.04 -1.78 12.99
N SER A 32 15.64 -1.75 14.18
CA SER A 32 15.84 -2.92 15.04
C SER A 32 14.57 -3.36 15.79
N SER A 33 13.48 -2.62 15.61
CA SER A 33 12.16 -2.87 16.18
C SER A 33 11.11 -2.68 15.10
N LEU A 34 10.03 -3.46 15.18
CA LEU A 34 8.85 -3.27 14.35
C LEU A 34 8.26 -1.86 14.57
N PRO A 35 8.09 -1.05 13.50
CA PRO A 35 7.42 0.23 13.61
C PRO A 35 5.94 0.06 13.99
N GLU A 36 5.34 1.10 14.56
CA GLU A 36 4.00 1.07 15.15
C GLU A 36 2.90 0.61 14.16
N GLU A 37 2.87 1.19 12.95
CA GLU A 37 1.87 0.87 11.93
C GLU A 37 1.94 -0.60 11.45
N PRO A 38 3.10 -1.12 10.94
CA PRO A 38 3.23 -2.55 10.63
C PRO A 38 2.98 -3.48 11.83
N HIS A 39 3.32 -3.07 13.04
CA HIS A 39 3.09 -3.88 14.24
C HIS A 39 1.59 -4.03 14.54
N ALA A 40 0.84 -2.93 14.53
CA ALA A 40 -0.60 -2.94 14.75
C ALA A 40 -1.32 -3.75 13.66
N GLU A 41 -0.93 -3.57 12.39
CA GLU A 41 -1.47 -4.32 11.26
C GLU A 41 -1.21 -5.82 11.39
N LEU A 42 0.04 -6.21 11.67
CA LEU A 42 0.43 -7.61 11.84
C LEU A 42 -0.35 -8.28 12.97
N GLY A 43 -0.57 -7.58 14.09
CA GLY A 43 -1.40 -8.06 15.19
C GLY A 43 -2.84 -8.38 14.76
N GLN A 44 -3.44 -7.54 13.90
CA GLN A 44 -4.78 -7.81 13.37
C GLN A 44 -4.78 -8.95 12.34
N MET A 45 -3.75 -9.06 11.51
CA MET A 45 -3.62 -10.16 10.54
C MET A 45 -3.47 -11.52 11.25
N ILE A 46 -2.67 -11.60 12.32
CA ILE A 46 -2.52 -12.81 13.15
C ILE A 46 -3.87 -13.20 13.76
N LYS A 47 -4.55 -12.23 14.38
CA LYS A 47 -5.87 -12.47 14.99
C LYS A 47 -6.88 -12.99 13.96
N TYR A 48 -6.94 -12.35 12.79
CA TYR A 48 -7.84 -12.78 11.72
C TYR A 48 -7.52 -14.19 11.24
N LEU A 49 -6.24 -14.53 11.08
CA LEU A 49 -5.81 -15.86 10.65
C LEU A 49 -6.27 -16.94 11.63
N ALA A 50 -6.13 -16.69 12.94
CA ALA A 50 -6.57 -17.58 14.01
C ALA A 50 -8.10 -17.75 14.02
N ASP A 51 -8.85 -16.64 13.92
CA ASP A 51 -10.32 -16.64 13.96
C ASP A 51 -10.94 -17.29 12.69
N ASN A 52 -10.28 -17.18 11.54
CA ASN A 52 -10.84 -17.55 10.24
C ASN A 52 -10.27 -18.86 9.64
N LYS A 53 -9.75 -19.74 10.50
CA LYS A 53 -9.25 -21.09 10.13
C LYS A 53 -8.11 -21.06 9.12
N GLY A 54 -7.16 -20.12 9.26
CA GLY A 54 -5.98 -20.04 8.39
C GLY A 54 -6.20 -19.30 7.07
N ARG A 55 -7.30 -18.55 6.91
CA ARG A 55 -7.48 -17.66 5.76
C ARG A 55 -6.87 -16.29 6.03
N HIS A 56 -6.12 -15.76 5.07
CA HIS A 56 -5.50 -14.43 5.19
C HIS A 56 -6.51 -13.31 4.95
N LEU A 57 -6.42 -12.25 5.76
CA LEU A 57 -7.30 -11.09 5.68
C LEU A 57 -7.28 -10.43 4.30
N LEU A 58 -6.09 -10.12 3.77
CA LEU A 58 -5.98 -9.47 2.46
C LEU A 58 -6.39 -10.39 1.31
N GLN A 59 -6.23 -11.71 1.45
CA GLN A 59 -6.68 -12.65 0.43
C GLN A 59 -8.21 -12.70 0.33
N ASP A 60 -8.90 -12.70 1.47
CA ASP A 60 -10.36 -12.64 1.48
C ASP A 60 -10.86 -11.24 1.04
N TYR A 61 -10.13 -10.17 1.38
CA TYR A 61 -10.40 -8.82 0.87
C TYR A 61 -10.29 -8.74 -0.66
N ILE A 62 -9.23 -9.32 -1.26
CA ILE A 62 -9.06 -9.40 -2.71
C ILE A 62 -10.27 -10.07 -3.37
N LYS A 63 -10.77 -11.17 -2.81
CA LYS A 63 -11.96 -11.86 -3.36
C LYS A 63 -13.17 -10.95 -3.38
N VAL A 64 -13.44 -10.25 -2.28
CA VAL A 64 -14.56 -9.31 -2.18
C VAL A 64 -14.43 -8.18 -3.20
N GLU A 65 -13.23 -7.63 -3.38
CA GLU A 65 -13.01 -6.57 -4.37
C GLU A 65 -13.16 -7.07 -5.82
N LEU A 66 -12.71 -8.30 -6.12
CA LEU A 66 -12.90 -8.92 -7.43
C LEU A 66 -14.37 -9.24 -7.75
N GLU A 67 -15.18 -9.52 -6.74
CA GLU A 67 -16.63 -9.72 -6.88
C GLU A 67 -17.36 -8.39 -7.13
N LYS A 68 -17.10 -7.37 -6.31
CA LYS A 68 -17.79 -6.07 -6.40
C LYS A 68 -17.32 -5.20 -7.57
N LYS A 69 -16.02 -5.21 -7.86
CA LYS A 69 -15.36 -4.44 -8.94
C LYS A 69 -15.48 -2.91 -8.87
N GLU A 70 -16.11 -2.37 -7.83
CA GLU A 70 -16.36 -0.93 -7.68
C GLU A 70 -15.08 -0.14 -7.45
N ARG A 71 -14.18 -0.64 -6.59
CA ARG A 71 -12.96 0.07 -6.12
C ARG A 71 -11.66 -0.37 -6.81
N ILE A 72 -11.76 -1.24 -7.81
CA ILE A 72 -10.60 -1.66 -8.62
C ILE A 72 -10.18 -0.52 -9.55
N VAL A 73 -8.94 -0.06 -9.42
CA VAL A 73 -8.34 0.93 -10.31
C VAL A 73 -7.71 0.25 -11.52
N TRP A 74 -6.96 -0.83 -11.28
CA TRP A 74 -6.27 -1.59 -12.31
C TRP A 74 -5.92 -2.99 -11.77
N GLN A 75 -5.70 -3.95 -12.67
CA GLN A 75 -5.20 -5.27 -12.32
C GLN A 75 -4.53 -5.92 -13.52
N ASN A 76 -3.56 -6.79 -13.26
CA ASN A 76 -3.04 -7.77 -14.21
C ASN A 76 -3.23 -9.19 -13.65
N GLU A 77 -2.51 -10.18 -14.16
CA GLU A 77 -2.69 -11.58 -13.75
C GLU A 77 -2.35 -11.82 -12.27
N GLY A 78 -1.26 -11.22 -11.76
CA GLY A 78 -0.77 -11.46 -10.41
C GLY A 78 -1.02 -10.34 -9.39
N ILE A 79 -1.29 -9.10 -9.83
CA ILE A 79 -1.40 -7.92 -8.96
C ILE A 79 -2.77 -7.25 -9.11
N LEU A 80 -3.31 -6.80 -7.98
CA LEU A 80 -4.54 -6.02 -7.89
C LEU A 80 -4.23 -4.63 -7.30
N VAL A 81 -4.76 -3.58 -7.94
CA VAL A 81 -4.66 -2.20 -7.50
C VAL A 81 -6.05 -1.68 -7.19
N VAL A 82 -6.28 -1.28 -5.94
CA VAL A 82 -7.59 -0.83 -5.45
C VAL A 82 -7.46 0.46 -4.65
N VAL A 83 -8.55 1.22 -4.59
CA VAL A 83 -8.72 2.21 -3.51
C VAL A 83 -9.31 1.46 -2.31
N PRO A 84 -8.60 1.36 -1.17
CA PRO A 84 -9.09 0.58 -0.05
C PRO A 84 -10.42 1.15 0.49
N TRP A 85 -11.33 0.27 0.94
CA TRP A 85 -12.60 0.72 1.51
C TRP A 85 -12.41 1.65 2.73
N TRP A 86 -11.34 1.41 3.48
CA TRP A 86 -10.91 2.21 4.64
C TRP A 86 -10.00 3.40 4.28
N ALA A 87 -9.89 3.76 2.99
CA ALA A 87 -9.05 4.87 2.55
C ALA A 87 -9.32 6.16 3.35
N VAL A 88 -8.22 6.81 3.76
CA VAL A 88 -8.22 8.10 4.46
C VAL A 88 -7.77 9.21 3.52
N TRP A 89 -6.80 8.93 2.63
CA TRP A 89 -6.37 9.89 1.63
C TRP A 89 -7.32 9.90 0.42
N PRO A 90 -7.50 11.05 -0.27
CA PRO A 90 -8.55 11.19 -1.28
C PRO A 90 -8.43 10.23 -2.46
N PHE A 91 -7.20 9.93 -2.85
CA PHE A 91 -6.87 8.97 -3.90
C PHE A 91 -5.91 7.92 -3.36
N GLU A 92 -6.13 7.46 -2.12
CA GLU A 92 -5.34 6.37 -1.55
C GLU A 92 -5.38 5.13 -2.43
N VAL A 93 -4.24 4.49 -2.63
CA VAL A 93 -4.17 3.25 -3.41
C VAL A 93 -3.40 2.19 -2.64
N LEU A 94 -3.94 0.99 -2.67
CA LEU A 94 -3.36 -0.23 -2.12
C LEU A 94 -3.06 -1.19 -3.28
N VAL A 95 -1.79 -1.59 -3.39
CA VAL A 95 -1.32 -2.58 -4.36
C VAL A 95 -1.08 -3.89 -3.63
N ILE A 96 -1.75 -4.96 -4.06
CA ILE A 96 -1.75 -6.26 -3.38
C ILE A 96 -1.50 -7.38 -4.41
N PRO A 97 -0.58 -8.33 -4.14
CA PRO A 97 -0.47 -9.53 -4.93
C PRO A 97 -1.66 -10.47 -4.68
N LYS A 98 -2.23 -11.02 -5.75
CA LYS A 98 -3.36 -11.96 -5.71
C LYS A 98 -2.98 -13.30 -5.08
N ARG A 99 -1.72 -13.71 -5.27
CA ARG A 99 -1.12 -14.84 -4.55
C ARG A 99 -0.63 -14.36 -3.18
N HIS A 100 -0.71 -15.24 -2.19
CA HIS A 100 -0.07 -15.00 -0.89
C HIS A 100 1.45 -14.92 -1.08
N VAL A 101 1.99 -13.74 -0.82
CA VAL A 101 3.40 -13.38 -0.87
C VAL A 101 3.68 -12.63 0.43
N ARG A 102 4.75 -12.99 1.15
CA ARG A 102 5.03 -12.41 2.48
C ARG A 102 6.01 -11.25 2.39
N ALA A 103 6.98 -11.35 1.47
CA ALA A 103 8.01 -10.34 1.24
C ALA A 103 8.38 -10.21 -0.24
N LEU A 104 9.04 -9.12 -0.62
CA LEU A 104 9.43 -8.87 -2.01
C LEU A 104 10.31 -9.98 -2.61
N VAL A 105 11.09 -10.65 -1.76
CA VAL A 105 11.97 -11.76 -2.14
C VAL A 105 11.20 -13.01 -2.55
N ASP A 106 9.95 -13.17 -2.10
CA ASP A 106 9.08 -14.32 -2.40
C ASP A 106 8.38 -14.19 -3.78
N PHE A 107 8.59 -13.10 -4.52
CA PHE A 107 8.06 -12.94 -5.87
C PHE A 107 8.85 -13.75 -6.90
N THR A 108 8.10 -14.40 -7.80
CA THR A 108 8.61 -14.95 -9.07
C THR A 108 9.09 -13.83 -10.01
N GLU A 109 9.85 -14.17 -11.05
CA GLU A 109 10.32 -13.17 -12.02
C GLU A 109 9.15 -12.48 -12.73
N GLU A 110 8.11 -13.24 -13.09
CA GLU A 110 6.89 -12.73 -13.71
C GLU A 110 6.13 -11.78 -12.77
N GLU A 111 5.96 -12.15 -11.50
CA GLU A 111 5.27 -11.30 -10.53
C GLU A 111 6.04 -10.01 -10.23
N ARG A 112 7.38 -10.03 -10.27
CA ARG A 112 8.19 -8.81 -10.13
C ARG A 112 7.91 -7.83 -11.27
N LEU A 113 7.81 -8.32 -12.50
CA LEU A 113 7.46 -7.50 -13.66
C LEU A 113 6.02 -6.98 -13.55
N GLN A 114 5.09 -7.83 -13.14
CA GLN A 114 3.70 -7.46 -12.91
C GLN A 114 3.53 -6.43 -11.79
N PHE A 115 4.35 -6.49 -10.75
CA PHE A 115 4.37 -5.51 -9.67
C PHE A 115 4.97 -4.16 -10.13
N ALA A 116 6.03 -4.20 -10.93
CA ALA A 116 6.60 -2.99 -11.54
C ALA A 116 5.60 -2.31 -12.49
N GLU A 117 4.87 -3.09 -13.29
CA GLU A 117 3.78 -2.60 -14.15
C GLU A 117 2.67 -1.95 -13.31
N ALA A 118 2.26 -2.57 -12.20
CA ALA A 118 1.25 -2.01 -11.30
C ALA A 118 1.66 -0.64 -10.75
N ILE A 119 2.92 -0.49 -10.31
CA ILE A 119 3.45 0.79 -9.84
C ILE A 119 3.46 1.84 -10.97
N GLN A 120 3.88 1.45 -12.17
CA GLN A 120 3.87 2.34 -13.34
C GLN A 120 2.44 2.81 -13.66
N GLU A 121 1.47 1.92 -13.62
CA GLU A 121 0.06 2.22 -13.85
C GLU A 121 -0.51 3.19 -12.81
N VAL A 122 -0.22 2.98 -11.53
CA VAL A 122 -0.62 3.87 -10.43
C VAL A 122 -0.03 5.26 -10.62
N THR A 123 1.28 5.36 -10.79
CA THR A 123 1.98 6.65 -10.93
C THR A 123 1.56 7.42 -12.18
N ARG A 124 1.31 6.71 -13.30
CA ARG A 124 0.78 7.32 -14.52
C ARG A 124 -0.63 7.88 -14.34
N ARG A 125 -1.52 7.12 -13.71
CA ARG A 125 -2.91 7.56 -13.45
C ARG A 125 -2.94 8.77 -12.53
N TYR A 126 -2.08 8.81 -11.54
CA TYR A 126 -1.89 9.97 -10.68
C TYR A 126 -1.45 11.22 -11.44
N ASP A 127 -0.41 11.10 -12.27
CA ASP A 127 0.07 12.24 -13.07
C ASP A 127 -1.00 12.74 -14.06
N ASN A 128 -1.78 11.83 -14.63
CA ASN A 128 -2.88 12.16 -15.56
C ASN A 128 -4.09 12.79 -14.85
N LEU A 129 -4.36 12.46 -13.58
CA LEU A 129 -5.55 12.91 -12.84
C LEU A 129 -5.68 14.44 -12.75
N PHE A 130 -4.54 15.13 -12.57
CA PHE A 130 -4.48 16.61 -12.54
C PHE A 130 -3.47 17.18 -13.53
N GLN A 131 -3.01 16.37 -14.49
CA GLN A 131 -2.02 16.77 -15.51
C GLN A 131 -0.80 17.47 -14.90
N CYS A 132 -0.30 16.93 -13.80
CA CYS A 132 0.84 17.48 -13.06
C CYS A 132 1.71 16.36 -12.51
N SER A 133 2.94 16.68 -12.07
CA SER A 133 3.70 15.74 -11.24
C SER A 133 2.97 15.55 -9.91
N PHE A 134 2.41 14.37 -9.70
CA PHE A 134 1.53 14.12 -8.56
C PHE A 134 2.37 13.77 -7.32
N PRO A 135 2.27 14.54 -6.22
CA PRO A 135 2.98 14.22 -4.99
C PRO A 135 2.30 13.04 -4.30
N TYR A 136 3.09 12.12 -3.76
CA TYR A 136 2.60 11.04 -2.89
C TYR A 136 3.72 10.60 -1.95
N SER A 137 3.35 9.99 -0.82
CA SER A 137 4.26 9.11 -0.09
C SER A 137 3.82 7.68 -0.37
N SER A 138 4.75 6.76 -0.55
CA SER A 138 4.39 5.35 -0.69
C SER A 138 5.34 4.47 0.08
N GLY A 139 4.87 3.30 0.48
CA GLY A 139 5.70 2.33 1.17
C GLY A 139 5.14 0.92 1.18
N ILE A 140 6.03 -0.02 1.48
CA ILE A 140 5.76 -1.46 1.39
C ILE A 140 5.72 -2.02 2.80
N HIS A 141 4.65 -2.72 3.11
CA HIS A 141 4.54 -3.56 4.29
C HIS A 141 4.76 -5.01 3.85
N GLN A 142 5.64 -5.70 4.56
CA GLN A 142 6.04 -7.08 4.30
C GLN A 142 6.40 -7.75 5.62
N ALA A 143 6.61 -9.07 5.59
CA ALA A 143 6.99 -9.83 6.76
C ALA A 143 8.28 -9.26 7.40
N PRO A 144 8.36 -9.24 8.75
CA PRO A 144 9.60 -8.94 9.46
C PRO A 144 10.69 -9.97 9.10
N LEU A 145 11.95 -9.53 9.11
CA LEU A 145 13.08 -10.41 8.80
C LEU A 145 13.27 -11.46 9.88
N ASP A 146 13.26 -11.01 11.15
CA ASP A 146 13.41 -11.86 12.34
C ASP A 146 12.08 -12.01 13.10
N GLY A 147 11.02 -12.38 12.36
CA GLY A 147 9.71 -12.69 12.93
C GLY A 147 9.59 -14.14 13.39
N SER A 148 8.72 -14.39 14.35
CA SER A 148 8.22 -15.74 14.66
C SER A 148 7.54 -16.37 13.42
N ALA A 149 7.45 -17.69 13.39
CA ALA A 149 6.81 -18.40 12.28
C ALA A 149 5.34 -17.97 12.08
N GLU A 150 4.65 -17.62 13.17
CA GLU A 150 3.28 -17.11 13.14
C GLU A 150 3.20 -15.71 12.50
N GLU A 151 4.09 -14.80 12.88
CA GLU A 151 4.19 -13.46 12.30
C GLU A 151 4.49 -13.52 10.80
N VAL A 152 5.50 -14.30 10.41
CA VAL A 152 5.91 -14.45 9.01
C VAL A 152 4.80 -15.09 8.17
N ASN A 153 4.10 -16.10 8.71
CA ASN A 153 2.99 -16.75 8.00
C ASN A 153 1.78 -15.82 7.86
N SER A 154 1.46 -15.05 8.89
CA SER A 154 0.29 -14.15 8.89
C SER A 154 0.49 -12.92 8.02
N SER A 155 1.74 -12.52 7.80
CA SER A 155 2.11 -11.39 6.95
C SER A 155 1.66 -11.57 5.51
N TYR A 156 1.24 -10.46 4.90
CA TYR A 156 0.83 -10.42 3.50
C TYR A 156 1.36 -9.13 2.88
N LEU A 157 2.22 -9.25 1.88
CA LEU A 157 2.88 -8.11 1.24
C LEU A 157 1.85 -7.21 0.57
N HIS A 158 1.98 -5.90 0.80
CA HIS A 158 1.19 -4.90 0.11
C HIS A 158 1.90 -3.54 0.13
N MET A 159 1.55 -2.67 -0.81
CA MET A 159 2.13 -1.34 -0.95
C MET A 159 1.06 -0.26 -0.88
N HIS A 160 1.28 0.73 -0.03
CA HIS A 160 0.41 1.87 0.19
C HIS A 160 0.88 3.09 -0.59
N PHE A 161 -0.06 3.85 -1.12
CA PHE A 161 0.16 5.19 -1.69
C PHE A 161 -0.75 6.19 -1.01
N TYR A 162 -0.15 7.23 -0.42
CA TYR A 162 -0.80 8.31 0.30
C TYR A 162 -0.58 9.65 -0.42
N PRO A 163 -1.46 10.01 -1.36
CA PRO A 163 -1.39 11.29 -2.04
C PRO A 163 -2.19 12.40 -1.35
N PRO A 164 -1.64 13.62 -1.24
CA PRO A 164 -2.31 14.72 -0.56
C PRO A 164 -3.22 15.55 -1.47
N LEU A 165 -3.19 15.40 -2.81
CA LEU A 165 -4.03 16.21 -3.70
C LEU A 165 -5.50 15.76 -3.66
N LEU A 166 -6.43 16.72 -3.68
CA LEU A 166 -7.87 16.47 -3.51
C LEU A 166 -8.70 16.96 -4.71
N ARG A 167 -8.70 18.27 -4.99
CA ARG A 167 -9.61 18.88 -6.00
C ARG A 167 -8.90 19.29 -7.28
N SER A 168 -7.63 19.64 -7.20
CA SER A 168 -6.82 20.11 -8.33
C SER A 168 -5.33 19.93 -8.01
N SER A 169 -4.46 20.28 -8.97
CA SER A 169 -3.01 20.34 -8.79
C SER A 169 -2.54 21.33 -7.71
N THR A 170 -3.42 22.26 -7.28
CA THR A 170 -3.12 23.29 -6.27
C THR A 170 -3.83 23.08 -4.93
N VAL A 171 -4.84 22.20 -4.87
CA VAL A 171 -5.67 22.00 -3.67
C VAL A 171 -5.35 20.66 -3.02
N LYS A 172 -4.71 20.73 -1.85
CA LYS A 172 -4.34 19.57 -1.01
C LYS A 172 -5.37 19.35 0.10
N LYS A 173 -5.53 18.09 0.50
CA LYS A 173 -6.08 17.70 1.79
C LYS A 173 -5.06 18.02 2.89
N PHE A 174 -5.54 18.59 3.99
CA PHE A 174 -4.76 18.82 5.20
C PHE A 174 -5.35 17.98 6.32
N GLN A 175 -4.60 17.00 6.83
CA GLN A 175 -4.96 16.26 8.03
C GLN A 175 -4.63 17.10 9.27
N VAL A 176 -5.55 17.98 9.63
CA VAL A 176 -5.38 18.93 10.75
C VAL A 176 -6.67 19.06 11.55
N GLY A 177 -6.59 19.71 12.72
CA GLY A 177 -7.76 20.03 13.53
C GLY A 177 -8.44 18.76 14.05
N TYR A 178 -9.63 18.45 13.53
CA TYR A 178 -10.40 17.28 13.95
C TYR A 178 -9.66 15.96 13.68
N GLU A 179 -9.01 15.82 12.53
CA GLU A 179 -8.31 14.58 12.16
C GLU A 179 -7.10 14.28 13.06
N MET A 180 -6.52 15.29 13.71
CA MET A 180 -5.41 15.10 14.67
C MET A 180 -5.89 14.82 16.10
N LEU A 181 -7.15 15.15 16.43
CA LEU A 181 -7.67 15.10 17.80
C LEU A 181 -8.80 14.08 18.00
N ALA A 182 -9.38 13.55 16.91
CA ALA A 182 -10.50 12.64 16.95
C ALA A 182 -10.30 11.47 15.98
N GLU A 183 -10.76 11.60 14.74
CA GLU A 183 -10.74 10.53 13.75
C GLU A 183 -10.53 11.05 12.32
N PRO A 184 -10.00 10.21 11.41
CA PRO A 184 -9.81 10.60 10.02
C PRO A 184 -11.14 10.88 9.30
N GLN A 185 -11.18 11.93 8.48
CA GLN A 185 -12.38 12.33 7.73
C GLN A 185 -12.08 12.35 6.22
N ARG A 186 -13.06 12.05 5.38
CA ARG A 186 -12.90 12.18 3.91
C ARG A 186 -14.04 12.95 3.25
N ASP A 187 -13.69 13.72 2.23
CA ASP A 187 -14.63 14.46 1.37
C ASP A 187 -15.21 13.62 0.22
N ILE A 188 -14.50 12.57 -0.20
CA ILE A 188 -14.78 11.76 -1.41
C ILE A 188 -14.81 10.28 -1.02
N THR A 189 -15.74 9.53 -1.62
CA THR A 189 -15.85 8.09 -1.37
C THR A 189 -14.76 7.30 -2.13
N PRO A 190 -14.29 6.16 -1.59
CA PRO A 190 -13.36 5.26 -2.27
C PRO A 190 -13.82 4.84 -3.66
N GLU A 191 -15.13 4.63 -3.85
CA GLU A 191 -15.74 4.24 -5.11
C GLU A 191 -15.62 5.35 -6.16
N GLN A 192 -15.88 6.61 -5.77
CA GLN A 192 -15.70 7.78 -6.63
C GLN A 192 -14.22 8.01 -6.97
N ALA A 193 -13.33 7.82 -5.99
CA ALA A 193 -11.89 7.93 -6.21
C ALA A 193 -11.40 6.89 -7.22
N ALA A 194 -11.81 5.64 -7.05
CA ALA A 194 -11.46 4.55 -7.96
C ALA A 194 -12.01 4.80 -9.38
N ALA A 195 -13.26 5.27 -9.50
CA ALA A 195 -13.85 5.60 -10.80
C ALA A 195 -13.05 6.68 -11.54
N ARG A 196 -12.66 7.77 -10.86
CA ARG A 196 -11.83 8.82 -11.45
C ARG A 196 -10.46 8.31 -11.86
N LEU A 197 -9.79 7.53 -11.01
CA LEU A 197 -8.48 6.96 -11.33
C LEU A 197 -8.53 5.98 -12.51
N ARG A 198 -9.64 5.23 -12.67
CA ARG A 198 -9.84 4.32 -13.82
C ARG A 198 -9.87 5.07 -15.16
N GLU A 199 -10.44 6.27 -15.19
CA GLU A 199 -10.52 7.11 -16.39
C GLU A 199 -9.17 7.73 -16.79
N CYS A 200 -8.18 7.76 -15.88
CA CYS A 200 -6.87 8.39 -16.10
C CYS A 200 -5.79 7.44 -16.66
N GLY A 201 -6.18 6.29 -17.23
CA GLY A 201 -5.24 5.37 -17.89
C GLY A 201 -4.71 5.90 -19.23
N GLY A 202 -3.97 5.07 -19.95
CA GLY A 202 -3.51 5.40 -21.30
C GLY A 202 -2.25 6.26 -21.36
N GLU A 203 -2.06 7.03 -22.42
CA GLU A 203 -0.81 7.77 -22.59
C GLU A 203 -0.62 8.84 -21.50
N LEU A 204 0.64 9.05 -21.07
CA LEU A 204 0.97 10.08 -20.10
C LEU A 204 0.73 11.46 -20.72
N TYR A 205 0.04 12.35 -20.00
CA TYR A 205 -0.37 13.67 -20.50
C TYR A 205 0.79 14.49 -21.10
N ARG A 206 2.02 14.32 -20.59
CA ARG A 206 3.22 15.03 -21.09
C ARG A 206 3.65 14.65 -22.51
N LYS A 207 3.23 13.49 -23.02
CA LYS A 207 3.54 13.06 -24.39
C LYS A 207 2.54 13.60 -25.42
N ALA A 208 1.39 14.07 -24.96
CA ALA A 208 0.35 14.66 -25.80
C ALA A 208 0.47 16.19 -25.93
N LEU A 209 1.46 16.80 -25.26
CA LEU A 209 1.82 18.23 -25.33
C LEU A 209 2.96 18.43 -26.33
#